data_AF-A0A914MIW8-F1
#
_entry.id   AF-A0A914MIW8-F1
#
_cell.length_a   1.000
_cell.length_b   1.000
_cell.length_c   1.000
_cell.angle_alpha   90.00
_cell.angle_beta   90.00
_cell.angle_gamma   90.00
#
_symmetry.space_group_name_H-M   'P 1'
#
loop_
_entity.id
_entity.type
_entity.pdbx_description
1 polymer ?
#
loop_
_entity_poly.entity_id
_entity_poly.type
_entity_poly.pdbx_seq_one_letter_code
_entity_poly.pdbx_strand_id
1 'polypeptide(L)'
;MNRELRNFQLNRLTLDKIQNNISSILLRLRKRYASSPQFVPLDYILRELIVFSFKNSPPINWVLEICRGADIKYGKLLAVASEQYRIFDPFWKQNQRAFNFMLDLAVLTTERSLEEAKALGSSD
;
A
#
# COMPACT_ATOMS: atom_id res chain seq x y z
N MET A 1 32.90 -2.84 -8.13
CA MET A 1 32.19 -3.40 -6.95
C MET A 1 31.72 -2.35 -5.92
N ASN A 2 32.53 -1.35 -5.53
CA ASN A 2 32.12 -0.37 -4.48
C ASN A 2 31.07 0.69 -4.91
N ARG A 3 31.02 1.05 -6.19
CA ARG A 3 30.10 2.09 -6.71
C ARG A 3 28.65 1.62 -6.80
N GLU A 4 28.43 0.37 -7.21
CA GLU A 4 27.09 -0.22 -7.34
C GLU A 4 26.44 -0.43 -5.97
N LEU A 5 27.19 -0.94 -4.99
CA LEU A 5 26.73 -1.07 -3.60
C LEU A 5 26.39 0.30 -2.99
N ARG A 6 27.23 1.32 -3.21
CA ARG A 6 26.94 2.69 -2.77
C ARG A 6 25.69 3.26 -3.44
N ASN A 7 25.51 3.05 -4.75
CA ASN A 7 24.32 3.49 -5.47
C ASN A 7 23.06 2.78 -4.97
N PHE A 8 23.14 1.47 -4.71
CA PHE A 8 22.05 0.70 -4.13
C PHE A 8 21.65 1.24 -2.74
N GLN A 9 22.63 1.53 -1.87
CA GLN A 9 22.38 2.11 -0.56
C GLN A 9 21.74 3.50 -0.65
N LEU A 10 22.22 4.37 -1.55
CA LEU A 10 21.64 5.70 -1.78
C LEU A 10 20.18 5.60 -2.28
N ASN A 11 19.91 4.66 -3.20
CA ASN A 11 18.56 4.42 -3.70
C ASN A 11 17.63 3.93 -2.58
N ARG A 12 18.12 3.03 -1.71
CA ARG A 12 17.36 2.55 -0.55
C ARG A 12 17.04 3.67 0.43
N LEU A 13 18.04 4.47 0.82
CA LEU A 13 17.83 5.63 1.70
C LEU A 13 16.83 6.65 1.12
N THR A 14 16.88 6.83 -0.20
CA THR A 14 15.94 7.71 -0.90
C THR A 14 14.52 7.16 -0.84
N LEU A 15 14.33 5.86 -1.09
CA LEU A 15 13.03 5.20 -0.97
C LEU A 15 12.49 5.24 0.45
N ASP A 16 13.32 4.99 1.47
CA ASP A 16 12.91 5.06 2.88
C ASP A 16 12.44 6.46 3.25
N LYS A 17 13.13 7.51 2.78
CA LYS A 17 12.72 8.90 2.99
C LYS A 17 11.40 9.22 2.31
N ILE A 18 11.19 8.74 1.08
CA ILE A 18 9.92 8.90 0.36
C ILE A 18 8.80 8.20 1.10
N GLN A 19 9.02 6.96 1.53
CA GLN A 19 8.06 6.15 2.27
C GLN A 19 7.63 6.86 3.56
N ASN A 20 8.57 7.34 4.35
CA ASN A 20 8.30 8.09 5.58
C ASN A 20 7.52 9.39 5.34
N ASN A 21 7.84 10.12 4.26
CA ASN A 21 7.12 11.34 3.89
C ASN A 21 5.67 11.04 3.51
N ILE A 22 5.44 10.01 2.69
CA ILE A 22 4.09 9.57 2.30
C ILE A 22 3.29 9.17 3.55
N SER A 23 3.85 8.33 4.42
CA SER A 23 3.22 7.93 5.69
C SER A 23 2.81 9.15 6.50
N SER A 24 3.73 10.09 6.70
CA SER A 24 3.50 11.30 7.49
C SER A 24 2.40 12.19 6.92
N ILE A 25 2.34 12.34 5.59
CA ILE A 25 1.32 13.16 4.92
C ILE A 25 -0.05 12.51 5.06
N LEU A 26 -0.17 11.20 4.81
CA LEU A 26 -1.45 10.49 4.88
C LEU A 26 -2.04 10.50 6.28
N LEU A 27 -1.21 10.26 7.30
CA LEU A 27 -1.65 10.34 8.69
C LEU A 27 -2.08 11.76 9.08
N ARG A 28 -1.39 12.79 8.58
CA ARG A 28 -1.77 14.19 8.82
C ARG A 28 -3.09 14.55 8.13
N LEU A 29 -3.30 14.12 6.90
CA LEU A 29 -4.56 14.33 6.17
C LEU A 29 -5.72 13.65 6.91
N ARG A 30 -5.55 12.40 7.36
CA ARG A 30 -6.57 11.67 8.12
C ARG A 30 -6.96 12.41 9.39
N LYS A 31 -5.99 12.95 10.14
CA LYS A 31 -6.23 13.73 11.36
C LYS A 31 -6.94 15.05 11.05
N ARG A 32 -6.45 15.79 10.06
CA ARG A 32 -6.95 17.13 9.73
C ARG A 32 -8.38 17.11 9.21
N TYR A 33 -8.73 16.09 8.44
CA TYR A 33 -10.04 15.95 7.81
C TYR A 33 -10.90 14.85 8.46
N ALA A 34 -10.63 14.52 9.73
CA ALA A 34 -11.35 13.45 10.43
C ALA A 34 -12.87 13.70 10.49
N SER A 35 -13.29 14.97 10.63
CA SER A 35 -14.69 15.40 10.65
C SER A 35 -15.26 15.71 9.26
N SER A 36 -14.44 15.67 8.20
CA SER A 36 -14.89 15.98 6.84
C SER A 36 -14.12 15.18 5.79
N PRO A 37 -14.34 13.84 5.73
CA PRO A 37 -13.61 12.95 4.83
C PRO A 37 -13.76 13.29 3.34
N GLN A 38 -14.85 13.97 2.95
CA GLN A 38 -15.13 14.37 1.57
C GLN A 38 -14.09 15.31 0.96
N PHE A 39 -13.30 16.01 1.77
CA PHE A 39 -12.22 16.88 1.30
C PHE A 39 -10.91 16.14 1.02
N VAL A 40 -10.85 14.84 1.31
CA VAL A 40 -9.71 13.98 1.02
C VAL A 40 -10.14 12.98 -0.06
N PRO A 41 -9.67 13.13 -1.31
CA PRO A 41 -10.00 12.19 -2.38
C PRO A 41 -9.24 10.87 -2.18
N LEU A 42 -9.69 10.08 -1.22
CA LEU A 42 -9.00 8.87 -0.73
C LEU A 42 -8.74 7.87 -1.86
N ASP A 43 -9.71 7.70 -2.76
CA ASP A 43 -9.60 6.76 -3.88
C ASP A 43 -8.48 7.15 -4.83
N TYR A 44 -8.34 8.46 -5.11
CA TYR A 44 -7.26 8.98 -5.94
C TYR A 44 -5.90 8.77 -5.26
N ILE A 45 -5.80 9.10 -3.97
CA ILE A 45 -4.59 8.93 -3.17
C ILE A 45 -4.15 7.45 -3.13
N LEU A 46 -5.11 6.53 -2.94
CA LEU A 46 -4.83 5.10 -2.93
C LEU A 46 -4.36 4.62 -4.31
N ARG A 47 -4.95 5.10 -5.41
CA ARG A 47 -4.48 4.76 -6.76
C ARG A 47 -3.03 5.16 -6.96
N GLU A 48 -2.67 6.40 -6.59
CA GLU A 48 -1.28 6.88 -6.70
C GLU A 48 -0.33 6.08 -5.82
N LEU A 49 -0.73 5.70 -4.60
CA LEU A 49 0.05 4.84 -3.71
C LEU A 49 0.27 3.44 -4.29
N ILE A 50 -0.76 2.85 -4.91
CA ILE A 50 -0.67 1.55 -5.58
C ILE A 50 0.27 1.63 -6.79
N VAL A 51 0.13 2.66 -7.63
CA VAL A 51 1.01 2.87 -8.79
C VAL A 51 2.46 3.08 -8.34
N PHE A 52 2.68 3.85 -7.27
CA PHE A 52 4.00 3.98 -6.65
C PHE A 52 4.54 2.62 -6.21
N SER A 53 3.70 1.78 -5.62
CA SER A 53 4.07 0.45 -5.14
C SER A 53 4.43 -0.51 -6.28
N PHE A 54 3.67 -0.49 -7.37
CA PHE A 54 3.99 -1.27 -8.57
C PHE A 54 5.33 -0.86 -9.20
N LYS A 55 5.64 0.45 -9.21
CA LYS A 55 6.89 0.97 -9.79
C LYS A 55 8.11 0.65 -8.94
N ASN A 56 7.98 0.79 -7.62
CA ASN A 56 9.12 0.84 -6.71
C ASN A 56 9.25 -0.39 -5.80
N SER A 57 8.27 -1.29 -5.79
CA SER A 57 8.23 -2.48 -4.92
C SER A 57 8.62 -2.20 -3.47
N PRO A 58 7.97 -1.22 -2.79
CA PRO A 58 8.17 -1.05 -1.36
C PRO A 58 7.70 -2.32 -0.62
N PRO A 59 8.16 -2.56 0.61
CA PRO A 59 7.64 -3.65 1.42
C PRO A 59 6.12 -3.52 1.57
N ILE A 60 5.38 -4.58 1.26
CA ILE A 60 3.91 -4.58 1.35
C ILE A 60 3.41 -4.24 2.77
N ASN A 61 4.15 -4.65 3.80
CA ASN A 61 3.85 -4.34 5.19
C ASN A 61 3.79 -2.83 5.46
N TRP A 62 4.65 -2.04 4.82
CA TRP A 62 4.62 -0.58 4.94
C TRP A 62 3.30 0.00 4.38
N VAL A 63 2.82 -0.52 3.24
CA VAL A 63 1.52 -0.10 2.67
C VAL A 63 0.37 -0.45 3.61
N LEU A 64 0.37 -1.67 4.15
CA LEU A 64 -0.66 -2.12 5.10
C LEU A 64 -0.65 -1.30 6.40
N GLU A 65 0.53 -0.95 6.92
CA GLU A 65 0.69 -0.13 8.12
C GLU A 65 0.15 1.29 7.93
N ILE A 66 0.46 1.93 6.79
CA ILE A 66 -0.09 3.25 6.48
C ILE A 66 -1.61 3.16 6.35
N CYS A 67 -2.11 2.16 5.62
CA CYS A 67 -3.54 1.98 5.44
C CYS A 67 -4.24 1.81 6.80
N ARG A 68 -3.68 0.98 7.69
CA ARG A 68 -4.18 0.82 9.06
C ARG A 68 -4.15 2.14 9.83
N GLY A 69 -3.02 2.85 9.82
CA GLY A 69 -2.88 4.12 10.55
C GLY A 69 -3.78 5.24 10.00
N ALA A 70 -4.13 5.18 8.73
CA ALA A 70 -5.07 6.08 8.08
C ALA A 70 -6.54 5.62 8.19
N ASP A 71 -6.82 4.52 8.91
CA ASP A 71 -8.16 3.94 9.08
C ASP A 71 -8.81 3.53 7.74
N ILE A 72 -7.98 3.01 6.83
CA ILE A 72 -8.37 2.52 5.52
C ILE A 72 -8.62 1.02 5.64
N LYS A 73 -9.85 0.59 5.36
CA LYS A 73 -10.23 -0.82 5.36
C LYS A 73 -9.50 -1.58 4.24
N TYR A 74 -9.02 -2.80 4.53
CA TYR A 74 -8.32 -3.63 3.53
C TYR A 74 -9.15 -3.89 2.28
N GLY A 75 -10.47 -4.07 2.41
CA GLY A 75 -11.37 -4.23 1.26
C GLY A 75 -11.31 -3.06 0.28
N LYS A 76 -11.12 -1.82 0.77
CA LYS A 76 -10.96 -0.62 -0.06
C LYS A 76 -9.62 -0.66 -0.81
N LEU A 77 -8.55 -1.03 -0.11
CA LEU A 77 -7.21 -1.20 -0.71
C LEU A 77 -7.22 -2.26 -1.81
N LEU A 78 -7.84 -3.42 -1.55
CA LEU A 78 -7.98 -4.52 -2.50
C LEU A 78 -8.79 -4.11 -3.73
N ALA A 79 -9.90 -3.38 -3.53
CA ALA A 79 -10.73 -2.90 -4.62
C ALA A 79 -9.94 -1.97 -5.56
N VAL A 80 -9.25 -0.98 -4.99
CA VAL A 80 -8.43 -0.03 -5.77
C VAL A 80 -7.28 -0.74 -6.47
N ALA A 81 -6.55 -1.63 -5.77
CA ALA A 81 -5.45 -2.37 -6.35
C ALA A 81 -5.89 -3.27 -7.52
N SER A 82 -7.00 -3.98 -7.34
CA SER A 82 -7.59 -4.84 -8.38
C SER A 82 -8.04 -4.04 -9.59
N GLU A 83 -8.66 -2.88 -9.38
CA GLU A 83 -9.08 -1.98 -10.44
C GLU A 83 -7.88 -1.48 -11.26
N GLN A 84 -6.82 -1.02 -10.57
CA GLN A 84 -5.59 -0.56 -11.22
C GLN A 84 -4.87 -1.68 -11.99
N TYR A 85 -4.82 -2.87 -11.41
CA TYR A 85 -4.17 -4.02 -12.03
C TYR A 85 -4.95 -4.59 -13.23
N ARG A 86 -6.29 -4.55 -13.21
CA ARG A 86 -7.13 -5.16 -14.26
C ARG A 86 -7.52 -4.22 -15.39
N ILE A 87 -7.89 -2.97 -15.08
CA ILE A 87 -8.74 -2.14 -15.94
C ILE A 87 -7.96 -1.06 -16.69
N PHE A 88 -6.94 -0.46 -16.07
CA PHE A 88 -6.39 0.79 -16.60
C PHE A 88 -5.23 0.65 -17.57
N ASP A 89 -4.40 -0.38 -17.45
CA ASP A 89 -3.21 -0.49 -18.29
C ASP A 89 -2.75 -1.95 -18.45
N PRO A 90 -2.75 -2.52 -19.67
CA PRO A 90 -2.15 -3.82 -19.95
C PRO A 90 -0.70 -3.95 -19.46
N PHE A 91 0.02 -2.83 -19.33
CA PHE A 91 1.37 -2.75 -18.77
C PHE A 91 1.49 -3.47 -17.42
N TRP A 92 0.55 -3.26 -16.49
CA TRP A 92 0.68 -3.81 -15.14
C TRP A 92 0.60 -5.33 -15.10
N LYS A 93 -0.16 -5.94 -16.01
CA LYS A 93 -0.26 -7.41 -16.11
C LYS A 93 1.04 -8.05 -16.61
N GLN A 94 1.85 -7.30 -17.35
CA GLN A 94 3.16 -7.74 -17.85
C GLN A 94 4.30 -7.36 -16.89
N ASN A 95 4.00 -6.55 -15.87
CA ASN A 95 4.99 -6.06 -14.93
C ASN A 95 5.13 -7.03 -13.75
N GLN A 96 6.29 -7.69 -13.66
CA GLN A 96 6.59 -8.66 -12.59
C GLN A 96 6.48 -8.05 -11.18
N ARG A 97 6.84 -6.78 -11.01
CA ARG A 97 6.75 -6.10 -9.69
C ARG A 97 5.29 -5.90 -9.27
N ALA A 98 4.44 -5.52 -10.22
CA ALA A 98 3.01 -5.38 -9.96
C ALA A 98 2.37 -6.73 -9.65
N PHE A 99 2.73 -7.78 -10.40
CA PHE A 99 2.28 -9.14 -10.12
C PHE A 99 2.66 -9.60 -8.71
N ASN A 100 3.94 -9.45 -8.33
CA ASN A 100 4.43 -9.82 -7.00
C ASN A 100 3.71 -9.04 -5.91
N PHE A 101 3.54 -7.72 -6.08
CA PHE A 101 2.78 -6.91 -5.13
C PHE A 101 1.33 -7.41 -4.97
N MET A 102 0.65 -7.76 -6.07
CA MET A 102 -0.72 -8.26 -6.01
C MET A 102 -0.81 -9.63 -5.32
N LEU A 103 0.19 -10.49 -5.51
CA LEU A 103 0.29 -11.77 -4.81
C LEU A 103 0.48 -11.57 -3.31
N ASP A 104 1.45 -10.74 -2.93
CA ASP A 104 1.72 -10.41 -1.53
C ASP A 104 0.51 -9.76 -0.85
N LEU A 105 -0.15 -8.84 -1.53
CA LEU A 105 -1.37 -8.19 -1.04
C LEU A 105 -2.48 -9.22 -0.83
N ALA A 106 -2.69 -10.16 -1.75
CA ALA A 106 -3.69 -11.21 -1.61
C ALA A 106 -3.39 -12.12 -0.42
N VAL A 107 -2.16 -12.63 -0.29
CA VAL A 107 -1.76 -13.50 0.82
C VAL A 107 -1.97 -12.82 2.16
N LEU A 108 -1.40 -11.62 2.35
CA LEU A 108 -1.44 -10.95 3.65
C LEU A 108 -2.84 -10.47 4.05
N THR A 109 -3.68 -10.09 3.08
CA THR A 109 -5.07 -9.70 3.38
C THR A 109 -5.93 -10.93 3.70
N THR A 110 -5.69 -12.07 3.05
CA THR A 110 -6.34 -13.35 3.41
C THR A 110 -5.93 -13.82 4.80
N GLU A 111 -4.63 -13.80 5.13
CA GLU A 111 -4.13 -14.17 6.46
C GLU A 111 -4.77 -13.31 7.55
N ARG A 112 -4.79 -11.98 7.37
CA ARG A 112 -5.45 -11.08 8.34
C ARG A 112 -6.95 -11.31 8.45
N SER A 113 -7.63 -11.53 7.33
CA SER A 113 -9.08 -11.83 7.36
C SER A 113 -9.36 -13.13 8.12
N LEU A 114 -8.48 -14.13 7.99
CA LEU A 114 -8.58 -15.39 8.73
C LEU A 114 -8.31 -15.21 10.23
N GLU A 115 -7.33 -14.39 10.60
CA GLU A 115 -7.06 -14.03 12.00
C GLU A 115 -8.24 -13.29 12.64
N GLU A 116 -8.82 -12.33 11.94
CA GLU A 116 -10.02 -11.60 12.39
C GLU A 116 -11.21 -12.55 12.59
N ALA A 117 -11.43 -13.49 11.66
CA ALA A 117 -12.50 -14.49 11.77
C ALA A 117 -12.28 -15.43 12.98
N LYS A 118 -11.03 -15.85 13.24
CA LYS A 118 -10.69 -16.68 14.41
C LYS A 118 -10.93 -15.93 15.71
N ALA A 119 -10.54 -14.66 15.80
CA ALA A 119 -10.76 -13.84 16.99
C ALA A 119 -12.27 -13.68 17.31
N LEU A 120 -13.10 -13.55 16.28
CA LEU A 120 -14.56 -13.47 16.43
C LEU A 120 -15.18 -14.82 16.85
N GLY A 121 -14.67 -15.94 16.32
CA GLY A 121 -15.16 -17.29 16.66
C GLY A 121 -14.59 -17.88 17.96
N SER A 122 -13.66 -17.20 18.64
CA SER A 122 -13.08 -17.62 19.93
C SER A 122 -13.72 -16.89 21.12
N SER A 123 -14.82 -16.15 20.89
CA SER A 123 -15.53 -15.37 21.91
C SER A 123 -16.73 -16.10 22.53
N ASP A 124 -16.80 -17.42 22.37
CA ASP A 124 -17.81 -18.31 22.99
C ASP A 124 -17.21 -19.14 24.14
#